data_AF-A0A7X7KFF4-F1
#
_entry.id   AF-A0A7X7KFF4-F1
#
_cell.length_a   1.000
_cell.length_b   1.000
_cell.length_c   1.000
_cell.angle_alpha   90.00
_cell.angle_beta   90.00
_cell.angle_gamma   90.00
#
_symmetry.space_group_name_H-M   'P 1'
#
loop_
_entity.id
_entity.type
_entity.pdbx_description
1 polymer ?
#
loop_
_entity_poly.entity_id
_entity_poly.type
_entity_poly.pdbx_seq_one_letter_code
_entity_poly.pdbx_strand_id
1 'polypeptide(L)'
;MLDCYGGPTTVFSNNQITRGETPGAARGVYISGRWKLIGNRFHGFDEPDAAAMALFPDRFGNASANLYRNNIFESCGRVVCESRPGLWQAAVAEGNLFIDCKAIPPRGEHALSPADK
;
A
#
# COMPACT_ATOMS: atom_id res chain seq x y z
N MET A 1 5.09 10.25 -9.40
CA MET A 1 5.37 9.63 -8.09
C MET A 1 4.68 10.46 -7.03
N LEU A 2 3.91 9.83 -6.13
CA LEU A 2 3.32 10.50 -4.96
C LEU A 2 4.25 10.28 -3.76
N ASP A 3 4.85 11.35 -3.23
CA ASP A 3 5.93 11.32 -2.25
C ASP A 3 5.74 12.27 -1.06
N CYS A 4 4.51 12.71 -0.80
CA CYS A 4 4.21 13.59 0.32
C CYS A 4 4.02 12.84 1.66
N TYR A 5 4.19 13.57 2.77
CA TYR A 5 3.93 13.06 4.11
C TYR A 5 2.43 13.19 4.45
N GLY A 6 1.79 12.06 4.78
CA GLY A 6 0.35 12.00 5.05
C GLY A 6 -0.03 12.35 6.48
N GLY A 7 -1.20 12.98 6.63
CA GLY A 7 -1.83 13.29 7.91
C GLY A 7 -3.16 12.53 8.13
N PRO A 8 -3.81 12.69 9.29
CA PRO A 8 -5.04 11.97 9.63
C PRO A 8 -6.20 12.12 8.64
N THR A 9 -6.21 13.21 7.86
CA THR A 9 -7.23 13.54 6.87
C THR A 9 -6.82 13.21 5.43
N THR A 10 -5.61 12.70 5.22
CA THR A 10 -5.10 12.42 3.88
C THR A 10 -5.81 11.21 3.27
N VAL A 11 -6.39 11.42 2.10
CA VAL A 11 -7.10 10.40 1.32
C VAL A 11 -6.54 10.37 -0.10
N PHE A 12 -6.26 9.17 -0.59
CA PHE A 12 -5.93 8.91 -1.99
C PHE A 12 -6.89 7.82 -2.49
N SER A 13 -7.83 8.17 -3.36
CA SER A 13 -8.92 7.26 -3.69
C SER A 13 -9.36 7.29 -5.14
N ASN A 14 -9.79 6.11 -5.63
CA ASN A 14 -10.37 5.91 -6.96
C ASN A 14 -9.45 6.36 -8.11
N ASN A 15 -8.14 6.19 -7.92
CA ASN A 15 -7.15 6.50 -8.94
C ASN A 15 -6.71 5.25 -9.69
N GLN A 16 -6.27 5.44 -10.93
CA GLN A 16 -5.51 4.44 -11.69
C GLN A 16 -4.02 4.80 -11.66
N ILE A 17 -3.20 3.86 -11.21
CA ILE A 17 -1.76 4.00 -11.04
C ILE A 17 -1.10 2.93 -11.90
N THR A 18 -0.60 3.35 -13.04
CA THR A 18 0.08 2.49 -14.01
C THR A 18 1.53 2.89 -14.13
N ARG A 19 2.45 1.93 -14.12
CA ARG A 19 3.88 2.20 -14.39
C ARG A 19 4.12 2.61 -15.84
N GLY A 20 3.37 2.00 -16.77
CA GLY A 20 3.65 2.10 -18.21
C GLY A 20 5.02 1.51 -18.56
N GLU A 21 5.64 2.02 -19.62
CA GLU A 21 6.99 1.60 -20.08
C GLU A 21 8.12 2.44 -19.47
N THR A 22 7.84 3.20 -18.42
CA THR A 22 8.82 4.15 -17.85
C THR A 22 9.97 3.40 -17.17
N PRO A 23 11.21 3.47 -17.70
CA PRO A 23 12.35 2.83 -17.07
C PRO A 23 12.67 3.48 -15.72
N GLY A 24 12.97 2.68 -14.70
CA GLY A 24 13.40 3.18 -13.38
C GLY A 24 12.28 3.64 -12.44
N ALA A 25 11.01 3.55 -12.86
CA ALA A 25 9.86 3.78 -11.98
C ALA A 25 9.66 2.58 -11.02
N ALA A 26 10.56 2.43 -10.06
CA ALA A 26 10.60 1.30 -9.14
C ALA A 26 9.41 1.25 -8.17
N ARG A 27 8.64 2.33 -7.99
CA ARG A 27 7.54 2.38 -7.01
C ARG A 27 6.36 3.19 -7.52
N GLY A 28 5.15 2.69 -7.28
CA GLY A 28 3.92 3.41 -7.63
C GLY A 28 3.63 4.57 -6.68
N VAL A 29 3.53 4.28 -5.38
CA VAL A 29 3.28 5.27 -4.32
C VAL A 29 4.20 5.08 -3.13
N TYR A 30 4.58 6.19 -2.50
CA TYR A 30 5.36 6.21 -1.27
C TYR A 30 4.46 6.62 -0.12
N ILE A 31 4.34 5.73 0.88
CA ILE A 31 3.45 5.91 2.02
C ILE A 31 4.29 6.20 3.24
N SER A 32 4.29 7.46 3.66
CA SER A 32 4.86 7.93 4.93
C SER A 32 3.81 8.74 5.69
N GLY A 33 3.81 8.62 7.03
CA GLY A 33 2.75 9.21 7.85
C GLY A 33 1.41 8.46 7.71
N ARG A 34 0.30 9.18 7.90
CA ARG A 34 -1.05 8.60 7.90
C ARG A 34 -1.79 8.75 6.58
N TRP A 35 -2.39 7.68 6.11
CA TRP A 35 -3.07 7.62 4.82
C TRP A 35 -4.32 6.75 4.84
N LYS A 36 -5.29 7.14 4.00
CA LYS A 36 -6.39 6.29 3.56
C LYS A 36 -6.26 6.08 2.05
N LEU A 37 -5.87 4.88 1.61
CA LEU A 37 -5.85 4.47 0.20
C LEU A 37 -7.08 3.61 -0.07
N ILE A 38 -8.03 4.15 -0.83
CA ILE A 38 -9.34 3.53 -1.00
C ILE A 38 -9.70 3.39 -2.48
N GLY A 39 -10.01 2.18 -2.94
CA GLY A 39 -10.57 2.00 -4.28
C GLY A 39 -9.60 2.29 -5.42
N ASN A 40 -8.28 2.33 -5.18
CA ASN A 40 -7.30 2.59 -6.23
C ASN A 40 -6.97 1.31 -7.01
N ARG A 41 -6.57 1.46 -8.27
CA ARG A 41 -6.13 0.37 -9.15
C ARG A 41 -4.66 0.56 -9.52
N PHE A 42 -3.83 -0.41 -9.14
CA PHE A 42 -2.40 -0.44 -9.43
C PHE A 42 -2.11 -1.51 -10.49
N HIS A 43 -1.35 -1.16 -11.52
CA HIS A 43 -1.05 -2.07 -12.62
C HIS A 43 0.38 -1.93 -13.17
N GLY A 44 1.01 -3.06 -13.48
CA GLY A 44 2.27 -3.13 -14.24
C GLY A 44 3.54 -2.90 -13.43
N PHE A 45 3.55 -3.25 -12.14
CA PHE A 45 4.72 -3.15 -11.26
C PHE A 45 5.45 -4.50 -11.14
N ASP A 46 5.85 -5.09 -12.26
CA ASP A 46 6.35 -6.46 -12.39
C ASP A 46 7.87 -6.63 -12.54
N GLU A 47 8.60 -5.53 -12.68
CA GLU A 47 10.07 -5.54 -12.67
C GLU A 47 10.62 -6.03 -11.31
N PRO A 48 11.81 -6.66 -11.26
CA PRO A 48 12.36 -7.28 -10.05
C PRO A 48 12.43 -6.34 -8.85
N ASP A 49 12.81 -5.09 -9.11
CA ASP A 49 12.92 -4.06 -8.10
C ASP A 49 11.68 -3.18 -8.01
N ALA A 50 10.59 -3.48 -8.72
CA ALA A 50 9.36 -2.72 -8.67
C ALA A 50 8.46 -3.11 -7.48
N ALA A 51 7.62 -2.18 -7.03
CA ALA A 51 6.52 -2.46 -6.12
C ALA A 51 5.39 -1.45 -6.31
N ALA A 52 4.14 -1.87 -6.16
CA ALA A 52 3.01 -0.95 -6.24
C ALA A 52 3.05 0.08 -5.09
N MET A 53 3.39 -0.37 -3.87
CA MET A 53 3.45 0.46 -2.67
C MET A 53 4.81 0.33 -1.96
N ALA A 54 5.42 1.46 -1.62
CA ALA A 54 6.54 1.55 -0.69
C ALA A 54 6.04 2.08 0.66
N LEU A 55 6.22 1.32 1.74
CA LEU A 55 5.80 1.72 3.09
C LEU A 55 6.98 2.17 3.93
N PHE A 56 6.82 3.30 4.61
CA PHE A 56 7.80 3.87 5.53
C PHE A 56 7.16 4.12 6.89
N PRO A 57 7.94 4.08 7.99
CA PRO A 57 7.46 4.54 9.29
C PRO A 57 7.06 6.03 9.25
N ASP A 58 6.37 6.46 10.30
CA ASP A 58 6.17 7.87 10.57
C ASP A 58 7.49 8.57 10.98
N ARG A 59 7.44 9.89 11.21
CA ARG A 59 8.63 10.69 11.57
C ARG A 59 9.26 10.30 12.91
N PHE A 60 8.56 9.51 13.72
CA PHE A 60 9.01 9.00 15.01
C PHE A 60 9.47 7.53 14.92
N GLY A 61 9.48 6.94 13.72
CA GLY A 61 9.86 5.55 13.51
C GLY A 61 8.71 4.56 13.72
N ASN A 62 7.49 5.01 14.05
CA ASN A 62 6.36 4.13 14.36
C ASN A 62 5.64 3.66 13.11
N ALA A 63 4.91 2.55 13.24
CA ALA A 63 4.09 2.04 12.15
C ALA A 63 2.76 2.79 12.20
N SER A 64 2.35 3.38 11.07
CA SER A 64 1.09 4.12 11.02
C SER A 64 -0.08 3.17 10.80
N ALA A 65 -1.15 3.33 11.58
CA ALA A 65 -2.42 2.63 11.40
C ALA A 65 -3.17 3.17 10.16
N ASN A 66 -2.60 2.93 8.99
CA ASN A 66 -3.16 3.35 7.70
C ASN A 66 -4.36 2.50 7.32
N LEU A 67 -5.20 3.01 6.41
CA LEU A 67 -6.30 2.26 5.84
C LEU A 67 -6.02 1.98 4.37
N TYR A 68 -5.91 0.72 3.99
CA TYR A 68 -5.79 0.26 2.61
C TYR A 68 -7.03 -0.57 2.29
N ARG A 69 -8.03 0.03 1.66
CA ARG A 69 -9.34 -0.61 1.47
C ARG A 69 -9.76 -0.71 0.01
N ASN A 70 -10.24 -1.87 -0.40
CA ASN A 70 -10.84 -2.11 -1.73
C ASN A 70 -9.94 -1.68 -2.89
N ASN A 71 -8.62 -1.72 -2.72
CA ASN A 71 -7.69 -1.46 -3.82
C ASN A 71 -7.52 -2.73 -4.66
N ILE A 72 -7.28 -2.55 -5.95
CA ILE A 72 -7.01 -3.63 -6.91
C ILE A 72 -5.55 -3.53 -7.31
N PHE A 73 -4.80 -4.62 -7.17
CA PHE A 73 -3.41 -4.74 -7.62
C PHE A 73 -3.35 -5.82 -8.71
N GLU A 74 -2.82 -5.45 -9.87
CA GLU A 74 -2.79 -6.31 -11.06
C GLU A 74 -1.38 -6.37 -11.64
N SER A 75 -0.94 -7.58 -12.01
CA SER A 75 0.34 -7.79 -12.70
C SER A 75 1.50 -7.13 -11.96
N CYS A 76 1.59 -7.37 -10.66
CA CYS A 76 2.65 -6.82 -9.80
C CYS A 76 3.62 -7.93 -9.39
N GLY A 77 4.92 -7.69 -9.57
CA GLY A 77 5.97 -8.60 -9.08
C GLY A 77 5.99 -8.62 -7.55
N ARG A 78 5.76 -7.46 -6.94
CA ARG A 78 5.57 -7.29 -5.51
C ARG A 78 4.56 -6.17 -5.26
N VAL A 79 3.55 -6.43 -4.45
CA VAL A 79 2.54 -5.42 -4.13
C VAL A 79 3.11 -4.40 -3.14
N VAL A 80 3.76 -4.87 -2.08
CA VAL A 80 4.25 -4.03 -0.97
C VAL A 80 5.75 -4.24 -0.76
N CYS A 81 6.50 -3.15 -0.68
CA CYS A 81 7.87 -3.11 -0.18
C CYS A 81 7.89 -2.30 1.11
N GLU A 82 8.27 -2.92 2.22
CA GLU A 82 8.35 -2.23 3.51
C GLU A 82 9.79 -1.80 3.79
N SER A 83 10.01 -0.56 4.22
CA SER A 83 11.33 -0.10 4.64
C SER A 83 11.79 -0.76 5.95
N ARG A 84 10.84 -1.31 6.72
CA ARG A 84 11.06 -2.20 7.86
C ARG A 84 9.88 -3.17 7.98
N PRO A 85 10.08 -4.40 8.48
CA PRO A 85 8.98 -5.36 8.63
C PRO A 85 7.84 -4.84 9.52
N GLY A 86 6.59 -5.19 9.20
CA GLY A 86 5.43 -4.98 10.09
C GLY A 86 4.60 -3.72 9.82
N LEU A 87 4.95 -2.90 8.82
CA LEU A 87 4.22 -1.69 8.44
C LEU A 87 2.86 -2.00 7.80
N TRP A 88 2.77 -3.07 7.02
CA TRP A 88 1.52 -3.55 6.45
C TRP A 88 0.61 -4.15 7.53
N GLN A 89 1.15 -4.96 8.43
CA GLN A 89 0.40 -5.61 9.51
C GLN A 89 -0.17 -4.60 10.52
N ALA A 90 0.50 -3.48 10.72
CA ALA A 90 -0.01 -2.39 11.55
C ALA A 90 -1.18 -1.62 10.90
N ALA A 91 -1.42 -1.80 9.60
CA ALA A 91 -2.46 -1.12 8.86
C ALA A 91 -3.77 -1.94 8.80
N VAL A 92 -4.87 -1.24 8.58
CA VAL A 92 -6.14 -1.85 8.21
C VAL A 92 -6.15 -2.14 6.72
N ALA A 93 -5.83 -3.39 6.35
CA ALA A 93 -5.88 -3.87 4.97
C ALA A 93 -7.12 -4.74 4.70
N GLU A 94 -8.17 -4.16 4.12
CA GLU A 94 -9.47 -4.82 3.94
C GLU A 94 -9.94 -4.80 2.48
N GLY A 95 -10.49 -5.92 2.00
CA GLY A 95 -11.14 -5.98 0.68
C GLY A 95 -10.23 -5.72 -0.53
N ASN A 96 -8.91 -5.68 -0.34
CA ASN A 96 -7.98 -5.53 -1.45
C ASN A 96 -7.92 -6.81 -2.29
N LEU A 97 -7.91 -6.64 -3.61
CA LEU A 97 -7.81 -7.73 -4.57
C LEU A 97 -6.41 -7.76 -5.20
N PHE A 98 -5.86 -8.95 -5.33
CA PHE A 98 -4.55 -9.19 -5.93
C PHE A 98 -4.72 -10.15 -7.10
N ILE A 99 -4.48 -9.68 -8.32
CA ILE A 99 -4.63 -10.44 -9.57
C ILE A 99 -3.25 -10.55 -10.20
N ASP A 100 -2.82 -11.76 -10.54
CA ASP A 100 -1.53 -12.04 -11.18
C ASP A 100 -0.33 -11.37 -10.49
N CYS A 101 -0.38 -11.30 -9.16
CA CYS A 101 0.70 -10.74 -8.35
C CYS A 101 1.62 -11.85 -7.85
N LYS A 102 2.95 -11.72 -8.06
CA LYS A 102 3.93 -12.75 -7.67
C LYS A 102 4.16 -12.78 -6.15
N ALA A 103 4.21 -11.61 -5.51
CA ALA A 103 4.35 -11.48 -4.06
C ALA A 103 3.26 -10.56 -3.48
N ILE A 104 2.30 -11.16 -2.78
CA ILE A 104 1.24 -10.48 -2.04
C ILE A 104 1.63 -10.30 -0.57
N PRO A 105 1.19 -9.21 0.09
CA PRO A 105 1.46 -9.03 1.51
C PRO A 105 0.63 -10.04 2.32
N PRO A 106 1.10 -10.40 3.54
CA PRO A 106 0.34 -11.29 4.41
C PRO A 106 -1.00 -10.67 4.77
N ARG A 107 -2.01 -11.53 5.00
CA ARG A 107 -3.31 -11.06 5.49
C ARG A 107 -3.12 -10.46 6.87
N GLY A 108 -3.59 -9.22 7.06
CA GLY A 108 -3.66 -8.63 8.39
C GLY A 108 -4.72 -9.39 9.20
N GLU A 109 -4.33 -9.97 10.33
CA GLU A 109 -5.30 -10.40 11.33
C GLU A 109 -5.84 -9.14 12.00
N HIS A 110 -7.03 -8.70 11.62
CA HIS A 110 -7.74 -7.72 12.44
C HIS A 110 -8.19 -8.39 13.72
N ALA A 111 -7.48 -8.12 14.82
CA ALA A 111 -8.11 -8.12 16.12
C ALA A 111 -9.17 -7.01 16.09
N LEU A 112 -10.42 -7.39 15.83
CA LEU A 112 -11.57 -6.54 16.11
C LEU A 112 -11.42 -6.04 17.55
N SER A 113 -11.39 -4.72 17.74
CA SER A 113 -11.51 -4.12 19.06
C SER A 113 -12.77 -4.70 19.74
N PRO A 114 -12.75 -5.08 21.03
CA PRO A 114 -13.91 -5.62 21.75
C PRO A 114 -15.13 -4.68 21.88
N ALA A 115 -15.23 -3.60 21.11
CA ALA A 115 -16.27 -2.58 21.25
C ALA A 115 -17.53 -2.80 20.39
N ASP A 116 -17.57 -3.85 19.56
CA ASP A 116 -18.70 -4.12 18.64
C ASP A 116 -19.51 -5.40 19.00
N LYS A 117 -19.71 -5.67 20.29
CA LYS A 117 -20.72 -6.64 20.78
C LYS A 117 -21.64 -5.97 21.79
#